data_AF-A0A812K868-F1
#
_entry.id   AF-A0A812K868-F1
#
_cell.length_a   1.000
_cell.length_b   1.000
_cell.length_c   1.000
_cell.angle_alpha   90.00
_cell.angle_beta   90.00
_cell.angle_gamma   90.00
#
_symmetry.space_group_name_H-M   'P 1'
#
loop_
_entity.id
_entity.type
_entity.pdbx_description
1 polymer ?
#
loop_
_entity_poly.entity_id
_entity_poly.type
_entity_poly.pdbx_seq_one_letter_code
_entity_poly.pdbx_strand_id
1 'polypeptide(L)'
;MDEALGTRKNLDKLVLKTKKDKGDASNPRTAFVQTKIQETTSSIPSSVQQLRDISGMEDCIAKLGSLYDDLAGLQAEVPAKDIVARAVASRKDGDFLCNTAEKLSRVPKGHEEDGVFKSLNSTGMLVNIPYTYLDLGASLEQHPAFRPRDFLSTLCDLDKFSTVIGMPLESATVQLEDYWTHFCNQYREHPIVNDIKTGVVDPGHLVPLNVHGDGGRTYKRQELMVLQWQSAVGAGTSKSSKRRKLADEIDEWIRVPGPNVEIYSGWDER
;
A
#
# COMPACT_ATOMS: atom_id res chain seq x y z
N MET A 1 -7.59 18.32 -28.20
CA MET A 1 -6.37 17.68 -27.64
C MET A 1 -6.06 16.33 -28.30
N ASP A 2 -7.07 15.59 -28.80
CA ASP A 2 -6.86 14.25 -29.40
C ASP A 2 -6.08 14.25 -30.72
N GLU A 3 -6.15 15.33 -31.50
CA GLU A 3 -5.40 15.45 -32.76
C GLU A 3 -3.88 15.57 -32.54
N ALA A 4 -3.46 16.29 -31.49
CA ALA A 4 -2.05 16.44 -31.14
C ALA A 4 -1.44 15.14 -30.58
N LEU A 5 -2.24 14.32 -29.91
CA LEU A 5 -1.84 12.99 -29.41
C LEU A 5 -1.71 11.97 -30.54
N GLY A 6 -2.54 12.06 -31.58
CA GLY A 6 -2.43 11.25 -32.80
C GLY A 6 -1.13 11.49 -33.56
N THR A 7 -0.76 12.76 -33.75
CA THR A 7 0.46 13.15 -34.47
C THR A 7 1.74 12.69 -33.75
N ARG A 8 1.76 12.76 -32.41
CA ARG A 8 2.91 12.33 -31.60
C ARG A 8 3.15 10.82 -31.66
N LYS A 9 2.09 10.00 -31.55
CA LYS A 9 2.19 8.53 -31.67
C LYS A 9 2.68 8.07 -33.04
N ASN A 10 2.36 8.82 -34.10
CA ASN A 10 2.83 8.51 -35.45
C ASN A 10 4.30 8.90 -35.65
N LEU A 11 4.76 9.99 -35.02
CA LEU A 11 6.17 10.38 -35.03
C LEU A 11 7.05 9.37 -34.29
N ASP A 12 6.62 8.92 -33.11
CA ASP A 12 7.38 7.96 -32.29
C ASP A 12 7.53 6.61 -33.01
N LYS A 13 6.49 6.15 -33.72
CA LYS A 13 6.57 4.95 -34.57
C LYS A 13 7.53 5.12 -35.75
N LEU A 14 7.61 6.31 -36.34
CA LEU A 14 8.54 6.59 -37.44
C LEU A 14 10.00 6.61 -36.96
N VAL A 15 10.26 7.21 -35.79
CA VAL A 15 11.60 7.31 -35.19
C VAL A 15 12.13 5.95 -34.71
N LEU A 16 11.26 5.10 -34.16
CA LEU A 16 11.62 3.73 -33.80
C LEU A 16 11.97 2.88 -35.03
N LYS A 17 11.29 3.12 -36.15
CA LYS A 17 11.54 2.39 -37.40
C LYS A 17 12.88 2.80 -38.03
N THR A 18 13.25 4.07 -38.02
CA THR A 18 14.54 4.55 -38.54
C THR A 18 15.73 4.17 -37.65
N LYS A 19 15.57 4.00 -36.34
CA LYS A 19 16.64 3.48 -35.47
C LYS A 19 16.99 2.01 -35.76
N LYS A 20 16.04 1.23 -36.28
CA LYS A 20 16.25 -0.19 -36.63
C LYS A 20 17.00 -0.37 -37.95
N ASP A 21 16.95 0.62 -38.84
CA ASP A 21 17.49 0.54 -40.21
C ASP A 21 18.85 1.25 -40.39
N LYS A 22 19.61 1.47 -39.30
CA LYS A 22 20.84 2.29 -39.26
C LYS A 22 22.08 1.72 -40.02
N GLY A 23 21.88 0.84 -41.00
CA GLY A 23 22.96 0.14 -41.68
C GLY A 23 23.27 0.53 -43.12
N ASP A 24 22.39 1.25 -43.84
CA ASP A 24 22.61 1.44 -45.28
C ASP A 24 22.07 2.77 -45.82
N ALA A 25 22.99 3.72 -46.03
CA ALA A 25 22.71 5.05 -46.55
C ALA A 25 22.34 5.04 -48.06
N SER A 26 22.45 3.90 -48.74
CA SER A 26 22.10 3.75 -50.15
C SER A 26 20.62 3.38 -50.39
N ASN A 27 19.83 3.15 -49.32
CA ASN A 27 18.45 2.70 -49.45
C ASN A 27 17.50 3.86 -49.83
N PRO A 28 16.83 3.81 -51.00
CA PRO A 28 15.93 4.86 -51.48
C PRO A 28 14.72 5.11 -50.56
N ARG A 29 14.36 4.15 -49.67
CA ARG A 29 13.33 4.37 -48.64
C ARG A 29 13.79 5.31 -47.55
N THR A 30 15.09 5.33 -47.23
CA THR A 30 15.67 6.25 -46.24
C THR A 30 15.60 7.69 -46.76
N ALA A 31 15.86 7.89 -48.05
CA ALA A 31 15.73 9.19 -48.71
C ALA A 31 14.27 9.70 -48.66
N PHE A 32 13.29 8.85 -49.00
CA PHE A 32 11.87 9.23 -48.94
C PHE A 32 11.40 9.62 -47.52
N VAL A 33 11.85 8.88 -46.50
CA VAL A 33 11.52 9.19 -45.10
C VAL A 33 12.18 10.50 -44.66
N GLN A 34 13.42 10.77 -45.08
CA GLN A 34 14.08 12.04 -44.81
C GLN A 34 13.36 13.23 -45.47
N THR A 35 12.96 13.10 -46.74
CA THR A 35 12.18 14.13 -47.44
C THR A 35 10.86 14.42 -46.72
N LYS A 36 10.14 13.38 -46.28
CA LYS A 36 8.86 13.54 -45.58
C LYS A 36 9.01 14.15 -44.18
N ILE A 37 10.10 13.84 -43.47
CA ILE A 37 10.46 14.51 -42.20
C ILE A 37 10.78 15.99 -42.46
N GLN A 38 11.48 16.30 -43.55
CA GLN A 38 11.87 17.66 -43.92
C GLN A 38 10.64 18.51 -44.33
N GLU A 39 9.71 17.95 -45.11
CA GLU A 39 8.43 18.58 -45.44
C GLU A 39 7.58 18.82 -44.19
N THR A 40 7.46 17.82 -43.30
CA THR A 40 6.67 17.95 -42.06
C THR A 40 7.27 19.01 -41.13
N THR A 41 8.60 19.08 -41.02
CA THR A 41 9.29 20.08 -40.21
C THR A 41 9.29 21.48 -40.81
N SER A 42 9.12 21.62 -42.11
CA SER A 42 8.96 22.92 -42.78
C SER A 42 7.57 23.56 -42.60
N SER A 43 6.58 22.79 -42.14
CA SER A 43 5.22 23.29 -41.83
C SER A 43 5.05 23.80 -40.39
N ILE A 44 6.09 23.69 -39.57
CA ILE A 44 6.05 24.13 -38.18
C ILE A 44 6.19 25.66 -38.14
N PRO A 45 5.31 26.41 -37.44
CA PRO A 45 5.39 27.87 -37.34
C PRO A 45 6.75 28.35 -36.83
N SER A 46 7.26 29.45 -37.38
CA SER A 46 8.59 30.02 -37.06
C SER A 46 8.80 30.34 -35.57
N SER A 47 7.72 30.48 -34.79
CA SER A 47 7.74 30.64 -33.34
C SER A 47 8.22 29.38 -32.59
N VAL A 48 8.16 28.19 -33.20
CA VAL A 48 8.69 26.93 -32.63
C VAL A 48 10.13 26.69 -33.08
N GLN A 49 10.57 27.28 -34.19
CA GLN A 49 11.96 27.21 -34.65
C GLN A 49 12.93 27.86 -33.63
N GLN A 50 12.48 28.89 -32.91
CA GLN A 50 13.26 29.58 -31.87
C GLN A 50 13.57 28.71 -30.63
N LEU A 51 12.97 27.53 -30.49
CA LEU A 51 13.29 26.58 -29.43
C LEU A 51 14.41 25.59 -29.82
N ARG A 52 14.89 25.61 -31.07
CA ARG A 52 15.99 24.72 -31.54
C ARG A 52 17.39 25.22 -31.19
N ASP A 53 17.55 26.49 -30.83
CA ASP A 53 18.85 27.07 -30.42
C ASP A 53 19.16 26.86 -28.92
N ILE A 54 18.51 25.90 -28.27
CA ILE A 54 18.89 25.45 -26.94
C ILE A 54 19.82 24.26 -27.13
N SER A 55 21.08 24.51 -27.51
CA SER A 55 22.16 23.51 -27.50
C SER A 55 22.36 22.87 -26.11
N GLY A 56 21.78 23.45 -25.05
CA GLY A 56 21.70 22.85 -23.72
C GLY A 56 20.58 21.83 -23.51
N MET A 57 19.65 21.63 -24.46
CA MET A 57 18.50 20.75 -24.25
C MET A 57 18.86 19.27 -24.41
N GLU A 58 19.82 18.93 -25.28
CA GLU A 58 20.36 17.58 -25.39
C GLU A 58 21.15 17.20 -24.12
N ASP A 59 21.92 18.14 -23.57
CA ASP A 59 22.59 17.98 -22.27
C ASP A 59 21.58 17.85 -21.11
N CYS A 60 20.45 18.56 -21.16
CA CYS A 60 19.37 18.39 -20.20
C CYS A 60 18.69 17.03 -20.33
N ILE A 61 18.46 16.53 -21.55
CA ILE A 61 17.89 15.19 -21.79
C ILE A 61 18.87 14.11 -21.32
N ALA A 62 20.16 14.26 -21.57
CA ALA A 62 21.19 13.34 -21.10
C ALA A 62 21.32 13.37 -19.57
N LYS A 63 21.27 14.54 -18.94
CA LYS A 63 21.22 14.68 -17.47
C LYS A 63 19.95 14.12 -16.87
N LEU A 64 18.79 14.30 -17.51
CA LEU A 64 17.53 13.70 -17.08
C LEU A 64 17.56 12.17 -17.24
N GLY A 65 18.20 11.67 -18.31
CA GLY A 65 18.44 10.25 -18.51
C GLY A 65 19.34 9.66 -17.42
N SER A 66 20.48 10.29 -17.12
CA SER A 66 21.36 9.86 -16.04
C SER A 66 20.70 9.96 -14.67
N LEU A 67 19.95 11.04 -14.38
CA LEU A 67 19.18 11.15 -13.15
C LEU A 67 18.08 10.09 -13.06
N TYR A 68 17.48 9.70 -14.18
CA TYR A 68 16.49 8.62 -14.24
C TYR A 68 17.15 7.25 -14.04
N ASP A 69 18.33 7.03 -14.59
CA ASP A 69 19.12 5.80 -14.40
C ASP A 69 19.70 5.72 -12.98
N ASP A 70 20.08 6.85 -12.37
CA ASP A 70 20.49 6.95 -10.97
C ASP A 70 19.28 6.76 -10.02
N LEU A 71 18.10 7.29 -10.38
CA LEU A 71 16.84 7.00 -9.68
C LEU A 71 16.37 5.55 -9.88
N ALA A 72 16.68 4.93 -11.01
CA ALA A 72 16.36 3.53 -11.28
C ALA A 72 17.40 2.58 -10.66
N GLY A 73 18.64 3.06 -10.47
CA GLY A 73 19.75 2.41 -9.77
C GLY A 73 19.61 2.48 -8.25
N LEU A 74 18.88 3.46 -7.73
CA LEU A 74 18.14 3.33 -6.47
C LEU A 74 17.02 2.30 -6.68
N GLN A 75 17.39 1.03 -6.86
CA GLN A 75 16.47 -0.10 -6.76
C GLN A 75 15.89 -0.08 -5.35
N ALA A 76 14.83 0.69 -5.17
CA ALA A 76 14.11 0.77 -3.91
C ALA A 76 13.77 -0.65 -3.50
N GLU A 77 14.21 -1.03 -2.30
CA GLU A 77 14.10 -2.39 -1.83
C GLU A 77 12.66 -2.88 -1.95
N VAL A 78 12.51 -4.16 -2.26
CA VAL A 78 11.21 -4.80 -2.42
C VAL A 78 10.42 -4.66 -1.11
N PRO A 79 9.19 -4.11 -1.11
CA PRO A 79 8.40 -3.89 0.11
C PRO A 79 8.28 -5.12 1.02
N ALA A 80 8.18 -6.31 0.42
CA ALA A 80 8.10 -7.58 1.11
C ALA A 80 9.43 -8.06 1.74
N LYS A 81 10.56 -7.41 1.46
CA LYS A 81 11.89 -7.83 1.94
C LYS A 81 11.98 -7.82 3.46
N ASP A 82 11.42 -6.81 4.11
CA ASP A 82 11.41 -6.70 5.58
C ASP A 82 10.60 -7.82 6.24
N ILE A 83 9.50 -8.23 5.61
CA ILE A 83 8.66 -9.34 6.09
C ILE A 83 9.47 -10.64 6.06
N VAL A 84 10.16 -10.91 4.94
CA VAL A 84 11.02 -12.10 4.78
C VAL A 84 12.20 -12.04 5.75
N ALA A 85 12.88 -10.90 5.87
CA ALA A 85 14.01 -10.72 6.76
C ALA A 85 13.63 -10.97 8.24
N ARG A 86 12.49 -10.42 8.68
CA ARG A 86 11.95 -10.68 10.03
C ARG A 86 11.60 -12.15 10.24
N ALA A 87 10.97 -12.79 9.25
CA ALA A 87 10.67 -14.22 9.34
C ALA A 87 11.93 -15.09 9.42
N VAL A 88 12.99 -14.75 8.67
CA VAL A 88 14.30 -15.41 8.75
C VAL A 88 14.95 -15.21 10.11
N ALA A 89 14.87 -14.00 10.67
CA ALA A 89 15.38 -13.71 12.02
C ALA A 89 14.65 -14.53 13.08
N SER A 90 13.31 -14.51 13.10
CA SER A 90 12.50 -15.29 14.05
C SER A 90 12.79 -16.79 13.98
N ARG A 91 13.03 -17.32 12.77
CA ARG A 91 13.44 -18.73 12.59
C ARG A 91 14.78 -19.04 13.25
N LYS A 92 15.77 -18.14 13.18
CA LYS A 92 17.08 -18.36 13.81
C LYS A 92 16.99 -18.39 15.32
N ASP A 93 16.09 -17.61 15.90
CA ASP A 93 15.87 -17.52 17.34
C ASP A 93 15.09 -18.73 17.91
N GLY A 94 14.65 -19.66 17.04
CA GLY A 94 13.80 -20.79 17.44
C GLY A 94 12.36 -20.38 17.80
N ASP A 95 12.00 -19.12 17.56
CA ASP A 95 10.67 -18.55 17.80
C ASP A 95 9.78 -18.79 16.57
N PHE A 96 9.43 -20.05 16.33
CA PHE A 96 8.48 -20.40 15.28
C PHE A 96 7.07 -19.99 15.72
N LEU A 97 6.76 -18.71 15.53
CA LEU A 97 5.49 -18.12 15.91
C LEU A 97 4.31 -18.76 15.19
N CYS A 98 4.50 -19.26 13.95
CA CYS A 98 3.50 -20.01 13.19
C CYS A 98 4.04 -20.61 11.87
N ASN A 99 3.26 -21.52 11.26
CA ASN A 99 3.49 -22.08 9.91
C ASN A 99 3.70 -20.99 8.83
N THR A 100 3.02 -19.85 8.95
CA THR A 100 3.19 -18.72 8.03
C THR A 100 4.61 -18.15 8.10
N ALA A 101 5.11 -17.85 9.30
CA ALA A 101 6.46 -17.33 9.48
C ALA A 101 7.52 -18.31 8.95
N GLU A 102 7.31 -19.61 9.16
CA GLU A 102 8.20 -20.63 8.62
C GLU A 102 8.26 -20.58 7.08
N LYS A 103 7.11 -20.53 6.39
CA LYS A 103 7.07 -20.43 4.92
C LYS A 103 7.69 -19.13 4.41
N LEU A 104 7.39 -18.01 5.07
CA LEU A 104 7.97 -16.70 4.73
C LEU A 104 9.50 -16.72 4.85
N SER A 105 10.06 -17.40 5.86
CA SER A 105 11.52 -17.52 6.05
C SER A 105 12.25 -18.30 4.95
N ARG A 106 11.51 -19.02 4.10
CA ARG A 106 12.04 -19.84 3.00
C ARG A 106 11.90 -19.16 1.64
N VAL A 107 11.33 -17.97 1.59
CA VAL A 107 11.19 -17.20 0.34
C VAL A 107 12.59 -16.81 -0.17
N PRO A 108 12.96 -17.18 -1.42
CA PRO A 108 14.25 -16.80 -1.97
C PRO A 108 14.40 -15.29 -2.15
N LYS A 109 15.64 -14.79 -2.00
CA LYS A 109 15.97 -13.38 -2.25
C LYS A 109 15.66 -13.02 -3.70
N GLY A 110 15.04 -11.86 -3.93
CA GLY A 110 14.56 -11.38 -5.22
C GLY A 110 13.16 -11.89 -5.61
N HIS A 111 12.54 -12.74 -4.80
CA HIS A 111 11.18 -13.25 -5.00
C HIS A 111 10.25 -12.90 -3.83
N GLU A 112 10.55 -11.83 -3.09
CA GLU A 112 9.88 -11.51 -1.84
C GLU A 112 8.39 -11.20 -2.04
N GLU A 113 7.99 -10.40 -3.05
CA GLU A 113 6.56 -10.11 -3.29
C GLU A 113 5.74 -11.39 -3.58
N ASP A 114 6.11 -12.12 -4.63
CA ASP A 114 5.39 -13.32 -5.06
C ASP A 114 5.47 -14.41 -3.99
N GLY A 115 6.61 -14.55 -3.33
CA GLY A 115 6.85 -15.55 -2.29
C GLY A 115 6.06 -15.26 -1.02
N VAL A 116 5.99 -13.99 -0.58
CA VAL A 116 5.15 -13.58 0.55
C VAL A 116 3.69 -13.81 0.23
N PHE A 117 3.21 -13.35 -0.94
CA PHE A 117 1.82 -13.55 -1.36
C PHE A 117 1.44 -15.04 -1.36
N LYS A 118 2.24 -15.89 -2.02
CA LYS A 118 2.00 -17.35 -2.05
C LYS A 118 2.02 -17.97 -0.66
N SER A 119 2.94 -17.53 0.19
CA SER A 119 3.05 -18.02 1.57
C SER A 119 1.79 -17.68 2.36
N LEU A 120 1.39 -16.40 2.39
CA LEU A 120 0.19 -15.93 3.09
C LEU A 120 -1.08 -16.59 2.55
N ASN A 121 -1.21 -16.74 1.23
CA ASN A 121 -2.35 -17.42 0.61
C ASN A 121 -2.42 -18.89 1.05
N SER A 122 -1.28 -19.60 0.99
CA SER A 122 -1.21 -21.02 1.33
C SER A 122 -1.37 -21.33 2.82
N THR A 123 -1.34 -20.32 3.69
CA THR A 123 -1.61 -20.46 5.14
C THR A 123 -2.93 -19.83 5.55
N GLY A 124 -3.74 -19.38 4.58
CA GLY A 124 -5.02 -18.75 4.86
C GLY A 124 -4.90 -17.39 5.56
N MET A 125 -3.75 -16.72 5.50
CA MET A 125 -3.60 -15.36 6.03
C MET A 125 -4.10 -14.30 5.05
N LEU A 126 -4.31 -14.65 3.78
CA LEU A 126 -5.06 -13.82 2.84
C LEU A 126 -6.53 -14.23 2.82
N VAL A 127 -7.39 -13.22 2.74
CA VAL A 127 -8.83 -13.38 2.60
C VAL A 127 -9.27 -12.65 1.34
N ASN A 128 -10.06 -13.34 0.52
CA ASN A 128 -10.58 -12.76 -0.72
C ASN A 128 -11.88 -12.01 -0.40
N ILE A 129 -11.77 -10.71 -0.17
CA ILE A 129 -12.94 -9.86 0.08
C ILE A 129 -13.57 -9.52 -1.26
N PRO A 130 -14.88 -9.78 -1.46
CA PRO A 130 -15.52 -9.48 -2.73
C PRO A 130 -15.49 -7.98 -3.01
N TYR A 131 -15.25 -7.62 -4.27
CA TYR A 131 -15.44 -6.25 -4.72
C TYR A 131 -16.93 -5.92 -4.71
N THR A 132 -17.25 -4.78 -4.14
CA THR A 132 -18.58 -4.20 -4.30
C THR A 132 -18.50 -2.96 -5.16
N TYR A 133 -19.40 -2.82 -6.10
CA TYR A 133 -19.45 -1.68 -7.00
C TYR A 133 -20.59 -0.74 -6.56
N LEU A 134 -20.27 0.55 -6.48
CA LEU A 134 -21.21 1.61 -6.20
C LEU A 134 -21.52 2.36 -7.49
N ASP A 135 -22.78 2.72 -7.66
CA ASP A 135 -23.20 3.66 -8.68
C ASP A 135 -23.12 5.07 -8.10
N LEU A 136 -22.13 5.84 -8.56
CA LEU A 136 -21.93 7.23 -8.18
C LEU A 136 -22.41 8.21 -9.29
N GLY A 137 -23.07 7.69 -10.33
CA GLY A 137 -23.56 8.42 -11.49
C GLY A 137 -22.48 8.85 -12.50
N ALA A 138 -22.94 9.51 -13.56
CA ALA A 138 -22.17 10.10 -14.68
C ALA A 138 -21.32 9.12 -15.50
N SER A 139 -20.22 8.64 -14.93
CA SER A 139 -19.27 7.71 -15.55
C SER A 139 -18.61 6.79 -14.50
N LEU A 140 -19.23 6.72 -13.32
CA LEU A 140 -18.77 5.99 -12.14
C LEU A 140 -19.86 5.01 -11.66
N GLU A 141 -20.63 4.45 -12.59
CA GLU A 141 -21.71 3.49 -12.32
C GLU A 141 -21.16 2.17 -11.74
N GLN A 142 -19.87 1.92 -11.92
CA GLN A 142 -19.15 0.75 -11.41
C GLN A 142 -17.90 1.19 -10.65
N HIS A 143 -18.05 2.11 -9.71
CA HIS A 143 -16.92 2.50 -8.85
C HIS A 143 -16.65 1.40 -7.81
N PRO A 144 -15.46 0.78 -7.80
CA PRO A 144 -15.14 -0.24 -6.82
C PRO A 144 -15.08 0.38 -5.42
N ALA A 145 -15.69 -0.29 -4.45
CA ALA A 145 -15.73 0.11 -3.07
C ALA A 145 -15.48 -1.09 -2.16
N PHE A 146 -14.75 -0.83 -1.09
CA PHE A 146 -14.56 -1.77 0.00
C PHE A 146 -15.63 -1.51 1.06
N ARG A 147 -16.64 -2.37 1.15
CA ARG A 147 -17.66 -2.23 2.21
C ARG A 147 -17.17 -2.95 3.46
N PRO A 148 -17.13 -2.26 4.62
CA PRO A 148 -16.94 -2.88 5.93
C PRO A 148 -17.71 -4.18 6.13
N ARG A 149 -18.99 -4.20 5.71
CA ARG A 149 -19.85 -5.37 5.86
C ARG A 149 -19.30 -6.61 5.16
N ASP A 150 -18.84 -6.46 3.92
CA ASP A 150 -18.36 -7.58 3.12
C ASP A 150 -17.07 -8.17 3.72
N PHE A 151 -16.21 -7.30 4.24
CA PHE A 151 -15.02 -7.69 5.00
C PHE A 151 -15.38 -8.51 6.24
N LEU A 152 -16.26 -7.97 7.09
CA LEU A 152 -16.67 -8.63 8.33
C LEU A 152 -17.40 -9.95 8.05
N SER A 153 -18.32 -9.98 7.09
CA SER A 153 -19.01 -11.21 6.66
C SER A 153 -18.03 -12.26 6.15
N THR A 154 -17.05 -11.87 5.33
CA THR A 154 -16.02 -12.82 4.86
C THR A 154 -15.22 -13.40 6.02
N LEU A 155 -14.91 -12.60 7.06
CA LEU A 155 -14.21 -13.10 8.24
C LEU A 155 -15.10 -13.99 9.12
N CYS A 156 -16.40 -13.73 9.21
CA CYS A 156 -17.36 -14.62 9.85
C CYS A 156 -17.44 -15.97 9.13
N ASP A 157 -17.59 -15.96 7.80
CA ASP A 157 -17.73 -17.18 6.98
C ASP A 157 -16.49 -18.07 7.05
N LEU A 158 -15.33 -17.48 7.35
CA LEU A 158 -14.06 -18.16 7.52
C LEU A 158 -13.74 -18.54 8.98
N ASP A 159 -14.67 -18.36 9.91
CA ASP A 159 -14.49 -18.59 11.34
C ASP A 159 -13.29 -17.81 11.93
N LYS A 160 -13.09 -16.59 11.43
CA LYS A 160 -12.01 -15.67 11.81
C LYS A 160 -12.50 -14.41 12.51
N PHE A 161 -13.78 -14.33 12.82
CA PHE A 161 -14.36 -13.12 13.41
C PHE A 161 -13.77 -12.78 14.78
N SER A 162 -13.29 -13.77 15.53
CA SER A 162 -12.54 -13.59 16.77
C SER A 162 -11.30 -12.70 16.61
N THR A 163 -10.68 -12.66 15.41
CA THR A 163 -9.55 -11.78 15.12
C THR A 163 -9.94 -10.30 15.04
N VAL A 164 -11.18 -10.02 14.64
CA VAL A 164 -11.74 -8.66 14.56
C VAL A 164 -12.11 -8.15 15.94
N ILE A 165 -12.71 -9.01 16.78
CA ILE A 165 -13.12 -8.66 18.14
C ILE A 165 -11.91 -8.67 19.09
N GLY A 166 -10.84 -9.38 18.75
CA GLY A 166 -9.64 -9.49 19.58
C GLY A 166 -9.78 -10.45 20.77
N MET A 167 -10.81 -11.29 20.78
CA MET A 167 -11.08 -12.28 21.84
C MET A 167 -11.91 -13.48 21.31
N PRO A 168 -11.98 -14.60 22.05
CA PRO A 168 -12.87 -15.72 21.73
C PRO A 168 -14.35 -15.32 21.77
N LEU A 169 -15.15 -15.86 20.84
CA LEU A 169 -16.56 -15.50 20.67
C LEU A 169 -17.41 -15.84 21.89
N GLU A 170 -17.09 -16.93 22.58
CA GLU A 170 -17.79 -17.42 23.78
C GLU A 170 -17.70 -16.40 24.92
N SER A 171 -16.65 -15.59 24.92
CA SER A 171 -16.36 -14.58 25.94
C SER A 171 -16.72 -13.16 25.50
N ALA A 172 -17.19 -12.98 24.26
CA ALA A 172 -17.33 -11.67 23.63
C ALA A 172 -18.45 -10.84 24.26
N THR A 173 -19.65 -11.40 24.41
CA THR A 173 -20.83 -10.66 24.87
C THR A 173 -20.58 -9.93 26.19
N VAL A 174 -20.07 -10.64 27.20
CA VAL A 174 -19.81 -10.05 28.53
C VAL A 174 -18.75 -8.96 28.46
N GLN A 175 -17.65 -9.19 27.73
CA GLN A 175 -16.57 -8.20 27.61
C GLN A 175 -16.98 -6.96 26.82
N LEU A 176 -17.85 -7.11 25.81
CA LEU A 176 -18.40 -5.99 25.05
C LEU A 176 -19.35 -5.17 25.91
N GLU A 177 -20.23 -5.81 26.69
CA GLU A 177 -21.09 -5.13 27.65
C GLU A 177 -20.28 -4.34 28.69
N ASP A 178 -19.22 -4.93 29.25
CA ASP A 178 -18.32 -4.26 30.18
C ASP A 178 -17.64 -3.06 29.52
N TYR A 179 -17.08 -3.24 28.31
CA TYR A 179 -16.47 -2.14 27.55
C TYR A 179 -17.44 -0.98 27.36
N TRP A 180 -18.66 -1.25 26.86
CA TRP A 180 -19.64 -0.20 26.58
C TRP A 180 -20.17 0.45 27.85
N THR A 181 -20.26 -0.29 28.96
CA THR A 181 -20.61 0.27 30.26
C THR A 181 -19.59 1.33 30.67
N HIS A 182 -18.28 1.02 30.60
CA HIS A 182 -17.23 1.98 30.91
C HIS A 182 -17.18 3.15 29.92
N PHE A 183 -17.29 2.86 28.63
CA PHE A 183 -17.29 3.89 27.58
C PHE A 183 -18.44 4.89 27.78
N CYS A 184 -19.67 4.41 27.99
CA CYS A 184 -20.85 5.27 28.18
C CYS A 184 -20.76 6.10 29.47
N ASN A 185 -20.10 5.58 30.51
CA ASN A 185 -19.85 6.31 31.73
C ASN A 185 -18.87 7.48 31.53
N GLN A 186 -17.84 7.27 30.72
CA GLN A 186 -16.81 8.27 30.40
C GLN A 186 -17.28 9.29 29.36
N TYR A 187 -18.01 8.86 28.33
CA TYR A 187 -18.42 9.67 27.18
C TYR A 187 -19.95 9.76 27.08
N ARG A 188 -20.58 10.35 28.09
CA ARG A 188 -22.05 10.38 28.25
C ARG A 188 -22.82 11.04 27.12
N GLU A 189 -22.17 11.93 26.38
CA GLU A 189 -22.75 12.69 25.27
C GLU A 189 -22.56 12.01 23.91
N HIS A 190 -21.85 10.87 23.86
CA HIS A 190 -21.63 10.16 22.60
C HIS A 190 -22.96 9.59 22.07
N PRO A 191 -23.28 9.72 20.76
CA PRO A 191 -24.56 9.28 20.19
C PRO A 191 -24.96 7.83 20.53
N ILE A 192 -23.96 6.93 20.54
CA ILE A 192 -24.18 5.50 20.87
C ILE A 192 -24.81 5.27 22.24
N VAL A 193 -24.61 6.19 23.20
CA VAL A 193 -25.16 6.07 24.56
C VAL A 193 -26.69 6.09 24.50
N ASN A 194 -27.26 6.95 23.65
CA ASN A 194 -28.71 6.99 23.47
C ASN A 194 -29.22 5.73 22.78
N ASP A 195 -28.51 5.23 21.76
CA ASP A 195 -28.90 4.04 21.02
C ASP A 195 -28.88 2.78 21.92
N ILE A 196 -27.90 2.66 22.81
CA ILE A 196 -27.84 1.59 23.82
C ILE A 196 -28.97 1.75 24.85
N LYS A 197 -29.17 2.97 25.40
CA LYS A 197 -30.22 3.23 26.41
C LYS A 197 -31.64 2.98 25.89
N THR A 198 -31.89 3.28 24.62
CA THR A 198 -33.18 3.09 23.97
C THR A 198 -33.38 1.68 23.43
N GLY A 199 -32.35 0.82 23.50
CA GLY A 199 -32.39 -0.54 22.99
C GLY A 199 -32.35 -0.64 21.47
N VAL A 200 -31.94 0.43 20.77
CA VAL A 200 -31.72 0.41 19.31
C VAL A 200 -30.53 -0.48 18.96
N VAL A 201 -29.52 -0.51 19.84
CA VAL A 201 -28.33 -1.35 19.69
C VAL A 201 -28.10 -2.16 20.96
N ASP A 202 -27.80 -3.44 20.78
CA ASP A 202 -27.40 -4.34 21.87
C ASP A 202 -25.88 -4.22 22.12
N PRO A 203 -25.44 -3.74 23.30
CA PRO A 203 -24.02 -3.59 23.62
C PRO A 203 -23.26 -4.92 23.59
N GLY A 204 -23.91 -6.04 23.88
CA GLY A 204 -23.28 -7.37 23.83
C GLY A 204 -22.96 -7.87 22.42
N HIS A 205 -23.48 -7.22 21.40
CA HIS A 205 -23.24 -7.52 19.97
C HIS A 205 -22.61 -6.35 19.21
N LEU A 206 -22.19 -5.30 19.91
CA LEU A 206 -21.60 -4.10 19.33
C LEU A 206 -20.07 -4.15 19.44
N VAL A 207 -19.37 -4.40 18.34
CA VAL A 207 -17.89 -4.51 18.34
C VAL A 207 -17.25 -3.13 18.21
N PRO A 208 -16.48 -2.63 19.20
CA PRO A 208 -15.75 -1.38 19.08
C PRO A 208 -14.49 -1.57 18.22
N LEU A 209 -14.36 -0.79 17.16
CA LEU A 209 -13.27 -0.90 16.20
C LEU A 209 -12.54 0.44 16.05
N ASN A 210 -11.22 0.37 16.13
CA ASN A 210 -10.34 1.43 15.70
C ASN A 210 -9.96 1.15 14.24
N VAL A 211 -10.29 2.09 13.36
CA VAL A 211 -9.96 2.00 11.94
C VAL A 211 -8.97 3.10 11.61
N HIS A 212 -7.82 2.70 11.07
CA HIS A 212 -6.80 3.60 10.58
C HIS A 212 -6.59 3.36 9.09
N GLY A 213 -6.45 4.43 8.31
CA GLY A 213 -6.17 4.36 6.89
C GLY A 213 -4.94 5.19 6.56
N ASP A 214 -4.01 4.59 5.81
CA ASP A 214 -2.83 5.26 5.31
C ASP A 214 -2.74 5.16 3.78
N GLY A 215 -2.30 6.25 3.16
CA GLY A 215 -2.11 6.37 1.72
C GLY A 215 -0.64 6.18 1.37
N GLY A 216 -0.36 5.16 0.58
CA GLY A 216 0.97 4.84 0.11
C GLY A 216 1.08 4.84 -1.42
N ARG A 217 2.29 4.54 -1.88
CA ARG A 217 2.55 4.20 -3.28
C ARG A 217 3.30 2.89 -3.35
N THR A 218 2.91 2.03 -4.27
CA THR A 218 3.70 0.85 -4.62
C THR A 218 5.00 1.27 -5.31
N TYR A 219 5.94 0.33 -5.44
CA TYR A 219 7.17 0.54 -6.22
C TYR A 219 6.89 1.05 -7.65
N LYS A 220 5.80 0.56 -8.27
CA LYS A 220 5.38 0.98 -9.61
C LYS A 220 4.64 2.32 -9.63
N ARG A 221 4.73 3.10 -8.54
CA ARG A 221 4.05 4.38 -8.32
C ARG A 221 2.53 4.29 -8.43
N GLN A 222 1.96 3.09 -8.24
CA GLN A 222 0.52 2.93 -8.16
C GLN A 222 0.08 3.33 -6.76
N GLU A 223 -1.08 3.96 -6.65
CA GLU A 223 -1.64 4.32 -5.35
C GLU A 223 -2.00 3.04 -4.58
N LEU A 224 -1.66 3.02 -3.30
CA LEU A 224 -1.97 1.95 -2.37
C LEU A 224 -2.70 2.56 -1.19
N MET A 225 -3.79 1.94 -0.75
CA MET A 225 -4.43 2.30 0.51
C MET A 225 -4.28 1.14 1.48
N VAL A 226 -3.70 1.41 2.64
CA VAL A 226 -3.58 0.44 3.73
C VAL A 226 -4.65 0.77 4.76
N LEU A 227 -5.60 -0.14 4.94
CA LEU A 227 -6.62 -0.03 5.99
C LEU A 227 -6.29 -1.02 7.11
N GLN A 228 -6.07 -0.49 8.31
CA GLN A 228 -5.81 -1.25 9.52
C GLN A 228 -7.05 -1.23 10.41
N TRP A 229 -7.52 -2.43 10.75
CA TRP A 229 -8.67 -2.67 11.61
C TRP A 229 -8.15 -3.26 12.91
N GLN A 230 -8.45 -2.63 14.04
CA GLN A 230 -8.05 -3.10 15.35
C GLN A 230 -9.24 -3.10 16.29
N SER A 231 -9.41 -4.19 17.03
CA SER A 231 -10.33 -4.18 18.15
C SER A 231 -9.89 -3.14 19.17
N ALA A 232 -10.86 -2.40 19.74
CA ALA A 232 -10.60 -1.59 20.92
C ALA A 232 -10.48 -2.44 22.20
N VAL A 233 -10.90 -3.71 22.15
CA VAL A 233 -10.83 -4.65 23.27
C VAL A 233 -9.79 -5.73 22.96
N GLY A 234 -9.06 -6.16 23.98
CA GLY A 234 -8.10 -7.25 23.86
C GLY A 234 -6.93 -7.09 24.82
N ALA A 235 -6.05 -8.08 24.81
CA ALA A 235 -4.92 -8.15 25.74
C ALA A 235 -3.81 -7.10 25.50
N GLY A 236 -3.96 -6.26 24.47
CA GLY A 236 -2.89 -5.38 23.98
C GLY A 236 -1.68 -6.17 23.46
N THR A 237 -0.68 -5.47 22.94
CA THR A 237 0.61 -6.06 22.51
C THR A 237 1.61 -6.18 23.67
N SER A 238 1.26 -5.69 24.86
CA SER A 238 2.16 -5.52 26.00
C SER A 238 2.58 -6.81 26.71
N LYS A 239 1.89 -7.94 26.46
CA LYS A 239 2.24 -9.24 27.06
C LYS A 239 3.56 -9.84 26.55
N SER A 240 4.20 -9.24 25.55
CA SER A 240 5.57 -9.58 25.11
C SER A 240 6.64 -8.73 25.84
N SER A 241 6.53 -8.56 27.16
CA SER A 241 7.45 -7.74 27.96
C SER A 241 8.87 -8.33 28.13
N LYS A 242 9.15 -9.52 27.57
CA LYS A 242 10.53 -9.82 27.18
C LYS A 242 10.85 -8.92 26.00
N ARG A 243 11.36 -7.70 26.29
CA ARG A 243 11.97 -6.81 25.29
C ARG A 243 12.87 -7.67 24.41
N ARG A 244 12.39 -8.05 23.23
CA ARG A 244 13.25 -8.56 22.17
C ARG A 244 14.21 -7.40 21.93
N LYS A 245 15.49 -7.60 22.25
CA LYS A 245 16.52 -6.71 21.74
C LYS A 245 16.43 -6.85 20.22
N LEU A 246 15.74 -5.92 19.57
CA LEU A 246 15.95 -5.72 18.14
C LEU A 246 17.45 -5.54 17.98
N ALA A 247 18.06 -6.17 16.98
CA ALA A 247 19.47 -5.99 16.69
C ALA A 247 19.77 -4.47 16.67
N ASP A 248 20.86 -4.07 17.33
CA ASP A 248 21.15 -2.70 17.73
C ASP A 248 21.08 -1.66 16.58
N GLU A 249 21.05 -2.10 15.32
CA GLU A 249 20.96 -1.27 14.10
C GLU A 249 19.58 -0.62 13.83
N ILE A 250 18.46 -1.19 14.32
CA ILE A 250 17.11 -0.62 14.02
C ILE A 250 16.73 0.49 15.02
N ASP A 251 17.25 0.42 16.25
CA ASP A 251 16.92 1.36 17.32
C ASP A 251 17.55 2.75 17.12
N GLU A 252 18.61 2.85 16.32
CA GLU A 252 19.32 4.11 16.08
C GLU A 252 18.51 5.07 15.19
N TRP A 253 17.64 4.55 14.32
CA TRP A 253 16.78 5.36 13.43
C TRP A 253 15.49 5.87 14.09
N ILE A 254 15.04 5.25 15.18
CA ILE A 254 13.76 5.58 15.83
C ILE A 254 13.95 6.57 17.00
N ARG A 255 15.19 6.80 17.46
CA ARG A 255 15.51 7.81 18.48
C ARG A 255 15.49 9.22 17.90
N VAL A 256 14.31 9.71 17.53
CA VAL A 256 14.06 11.16 17.54
C VAL A 256 13.98 11.57 19.02
N PRO A 257 14.82 12.51 19.51
CA PRO A 257 14.77 12.93 20.91
C PRO A 257 13.48 13.70 21.18
N GLY A 258 12.47 13.01 21.67
CA GLY A 258 11.26 13.61 22.24
C GLY A 258 11.48 14.01 23.71
N PRO A 259 10.82 15.07 24.20
CA PRO A 259 10.95 15.50 25.59
C PRO A 259 10.46 14.43 26.57
N ASN A 260 11.23 14.21 27.63
CA ASN A 260 10.93 13.26 28.71
C ASN A 260 9.50 13.48 29.24
N VAL A 261 8.61 12.54 28.99
CA VAL A 261 7.31 12.45 29.67
C VAL A 261 7.46 11.45 30.81
N GLU A 262 7.45 11.95 32.05
CA GLU A 262 7.35 11.11 33.24
C GLU A 262 5.98 10.43 33.25
N ILE A 263 5.96 9.11 33.07
CA ILE A 263 4.74 8.31 33.19
C ILE A 263 4.50 8.07 34.68
N TYR A 264 3.49 8.76 35.22
CA TYR A 264 3.04 8.60 36.60
C TYR A 264 2.34 7.23 36.76
N SER A 265 2.96 6.31 37.48
CA SER A 265 2.36 5.03 37.88
C SER A 265 1.67 5.18 39.23
N GLY A 266 0.39 5.54 39.21
CA GLY A 266 -0.44 5.66 40.41
C GLY A 266 -1.86 5.19 40.15
N TRP A 267 -2.04 3.87 40.10
CA TRP A 267 -3.36 3.23 40.23
C TRP A 267 -3.28 2.34 41.47
N ASP A 268 -3.63 2.92 42.61
CA ASP A 268 -3.94 2.17 43.84
C ASP A 268 -5.43 1.84 43.80
N GLU A 269 -5.73 0.55 43.99
CA GLU A 269 -7.07 -0.03 44.06
C GLU A 269 -7.86 0.52 45.25
N ARG A 270 -9.12 0.92 44.99
CA ARG A 270 -10.20 0.97 45.98
C ARG A 270 -11.48 0.43 45.36
#